data_AF-A0A7W3RPV6-F1
#
_entry.id   AF-A0A7W3RPV6-F1
#
_cell.length_a   1.000
_cell.length_b   1.000
_cell.length_c   1.000
_cell.angle_alpha   90.00
_cell.angle_beta   90.00
_cell.angle_gamma   90.00
#
_symmetry.space_group_name_H-M   'P 1'
#
loop_
_entity.id
_entity.type
_entity.pdbx_description
1 polymer ?
#
loop_
_entity_poly.entity_id
_entity_poly.type
_entity_poly.pdbx_seq_one_letter_code
_entity_poly.pdbx_strand_id
1 'polypeptide(L)' 'MSGLADPVARVLRYGTGPAARRAAAEEADRLWAQGIAARAVFRPEYGGWAVLVLTAPVRKRPRG' A
#
# COMPACT_ATOMS: atom_id res chain seq x y z
N MET A 1 23.05 -10.80 -9.20
CA MET A 1 21.68 -10.71 -9.76
C MET A 1 20.76 -10.32 -8.61
N SER A 2 20.28 -9.07 -8.59
CA SER A 2 19.56 -8.49 -7.46
C SER A 2 18.14 -9.04 -7.34
N GLY A 3 17.98 -10.13 -6.58
CA GLY A 3 16.68 -10.62 -6.12
C GLY A 3 16.23 -9.84 -4.89
N LEU A 4 15.79 -8.60 -5.08
CA LEU A 4 14.95 -7.95 -4.06
C LEU A 4 13.56 -8.55 -4.23
N ALA A 5 13.22 -9.51 -3.37
CA ALA A 5 11.85 -9.99 -3.24
C ALA A 5 10.92 -8.78 -3.21
N ASP A 6 9.95 -8.73 -4.14
CA ASP A 6 9.03 -7.60 -4.23
C ASP A 6 8.45 -7.35 -2.84
N PRO A 7 8.66 -6.16 -2.23
CA PRO A 7 8.22 -5.90 -0.86
C PRO A 7 6.69 -5.82 -0.76
N VAL A 8 5.98 -6.02 -1.88
CA VAL A 8 4.53 -5.95 -2.02
C VAL A 8 3.96 -7.37 -2.06
N ALA A 9 3.27 -7.75 -0.99
CA ALA A 9 2.55 -9.02 -0.88
C ALA A 9 1.30 -9.04 -1.75
N ARG A 10 0.61 -7.89 -1.85
CA ARG A 10 -0.68 -7.79 -2.54
C ARG A 10 -0.94 -6.36 -3.02
N VAL A 11 -1.63 -6.25 -4.16
CA VAL A 11 -2.12 -4.98 -4.69
C VAL A 11 -3.65 -5.00 -4.74
N LEU A 12 -4.30 -4.02 -4.11
CA LEU A 12 -5.74 -3.79 -4.18
C LEU A 12 -6.00 -2.58 -5.09
N ARG A 13 -6.77 -2.73 -6.16
CA ARG A 13 -6.98 -1.68 -7.18
C ARG A 13 -8.33 -1.00 -6.97
N TYR A 14 -8.34 0.34 -6.96
CA TYR A 14 -9.54 1.16 -6.74
C TYR A 14 -9.93 2.01 -7.95
N GLY A 15 -9.02 2.21 -8.91
CA GLY A 15 -9.27 2.98 -10.13
C GLY A 15 -8.97 4.47 -9.99
N THR A 16 -9.54 5.29 -10.86
CA THR A 16 -9.20 6.72 -10.95
C THR A 16 -10.18 7.63 -10.20
N GLY A 17 -9.71 8.83 -9.83
CA GLY A 17 -10.55 9.92 -9.32
C GLY A 17 -10.57 10.08 -7.80
N PRO A 18 -11.29 11.11 -7.30
CA PRO A 18 -11.30 11.46 -5.87
C PRO A 18 -11.91 10.39 -4.97
N ALA A 19 -12.94 9.68 -5.44
CA ALA A 19 -13.56 8.59 -4.70
C ALA A 19 -12.60 7.41 -4.54
N ALA A 20 -11.92 7.01 -5.61
CA ALA A 20 -10.91 5.94 -5.57
C ALA A 20 -9.72 6.30 -4.66
N ARG A 21 -9.31 7.58 -4.65
CA ARG A 21 -8.29 8.07 -3.72
C ARG A 21 -8.70 7.88 -2.26
N ARG A 22 -9.92 8.28 -1.91
CA ARG A 22 -10.44 8.16 -0.54
C ARG A 22 -10.55 6.70 -0.12
N ALA A 23 -11.14 5.86 -0.97
CA ALA A 23 -11.26 4.43 -0.71
C ALA A 23 -9.89 3.74 -0.52
N ALA A 24 -8.88 4.09 -1.33
CA ALA A 24 -7.54 3.56 -1.17
C ALA A 24 -6.87 4.03 0.14
N ALA A 25 -7.08 5.30 0.53
CA ALA A 25 -6.55 5.83 1.79
C ALA A 25 -7.20 5.16 3.01
N GLU A 26 -8.53 5.09 3.02
CA GLU A 26 -9.31 4.46 4.08
C GLU A 26 -8.95 2.99 4.26
N GLU A 27 -8.76 2.25 3.16
CA GLU A 27 -8.34 0.84 3.25
C GLU A 27 -6.90 0.72 3.79
N ALA A 28 -5.99 1.60 3.37
CA ALA A 28 -4.62 1.58 3.91
C ALA A 28 -4.65 1.83 5.43
N ASP A 29 -5.43 2.79 5.91
CA ASP A 29 -5.60 3.09 7.34
C ASP A 29 -6.24 1.92 8.09
N ARG A 30 -7.24 1.26 7.50
CA ARG A 30 -7.85 0.06 8.06
C ARG A 30 -6.84 -1.08 8.23
N LEU A 31 -6.01 -1.32 7.23
CA LEU A 31 -4.96 -2.34 7.28
C LEU A 31 -3.93 -2.00 8.36
N TRP A 32 -3.55 -0.73 8.50
CA TRP A 32 -2.69 -0.27 9.59
C TRP A 32 -3.30 -0.51 10.97
N ALA A 33 -4.61 -0.25 11.14
CA ALA A 33 -5.32 -0.53 12.39
C ALA A 33 -5.34 -2.04 12.72
N GLN A 34 -5.23 -2.90 11.71
CA GLN A 34 -5.11 -4.36 11.86
C GLN A 34 -3.65 -4.84 12.03
N GLY A 35 -2.68 -3.92 12.09
CA GLY A 35 -1.25 -4.25 12.17
C GLY A 35 -0.63 -4.69 10.85
N ILE A 36 -1.33 -4.51 9.73
CA ILE A 36 -0.87 -4.86 8.39
C ILE A 36 -0.27 -3.62 7.73
N ALA A 37 0.99 -3.73 7.33
CA ALA A 37 1.68 -2.67 6.61
C ALA A 37 1.06 -2.46 5.23
N ALA A 38 0.43 -1.29 5.00
CA ALA A 38 -0.18 -0.96 3.72
C ALA A 38 0.06 0.50 3.31
N ARG A 39 0.00 0.79 2.01
CA ARG A 39 0.13 2.16 1.49
C ARG A 39 -0.76 2.40 0.28
N ALA A 40 -1.57 3.46 0.34
CA ALA A 40 -2.27 4.00 -0.82
C ALA A 40 -1.29 4.71 -1.77
N VAL A 41 -1.34 4.37 -3.06
CA VAL A 41 -0.49 4.94 -4.11
C VAL A 41 -1.32 5.18 -5.37
N PHE A 42 -0.97 6.22 -6.12
CA PHE A 42 -1.45 6.39 -7.50
C PHE A 42 -0.40 5.82 -8.46
N ARG A 43 -0.78 4.82 -9.24
CA ARG A 43 0.09 4.15 -10.22
C ARG A 43 -0.71 3.89 -11.50
N PRO A 44 -0.36 4.54 -12.63
CA PRO A 44 -1.00 4.28 -13.92
C PRO A 44 -0.95 2.80 -14.31
N GLU A 45 0.12 2.09 -13.92
CA GLU A 45 0.31 0.66 -14.18
C GLU A 45 -0.76 -0.22 -13.51
N TYR A 46 -1.42 0.29 -12.46
CA TYR A 46 -2.53 -0.37 -11.77
C TYR A 46 -3.90 0.20 -12.13
N GLY A 47 -3.98 1.08 -13.14
CA GLY A 47 -5.22 1.74 -13.55
C GLY A 47 -5.68 2.84 -12.59
N GLY A 48 -4.80 3.36 -11.72
CA GLY A 48 -5.10 4.51 -10.85
C GLY A 48 -4.65 4.32 -9.40
N TRP A 49 -5.53 4.69 -8.46
CA TRP A 49 -5.31 4.49 -7.03
C TRP A 49 -5.36 3.01 -6.69
N ALA A 50 -4.39 2.58 -5.90
CA ALA A 50 -4.24 1.23 -5.41
C ALA A 50 -3.66 1.22 -4.00
N VAL A 51 -3.86 0.13 -3.26
CA VAL A 51 -3.20 -0.12 -1.98
C VAL A 51 -2.17 -1.23 -2.17
N LEU A 52 -0.93 -0.95 -1.77
CA LEU A 52 0.15 -1.93 -1.69
C LEU A 52 0.20 -2.47 -0.28
N VAL A 53 -0.06 -3.77 -0.11
CA VAL A 53 0.17 -4.49 1.15
C VAL A 53 1.59 -4.99 1.15
N LEU A 54 2.36 -4.70 2.20
CA LEU A 54 3.78 -4.98 2.26
C LEU A 54 4.05 -6.31 3.00
N THR A 55 5.03 -7.08 2.53
CA THR A 55 5.42 -8.39 3.10
C THR A 55 6.16 -8.28 4.44
N ALA A 56 6.76 -7.14 4.73
CA ALA A 56 7.53 -6.93 5.96
C ALA A 56 6.77 -6.04 6.95
N PRO A 57 6.88 -6.29 8.27
CA PRO A 57 6.51 -5.29 9.25
C PRO A 57 7.36 -4.05 8.95
N VAL A 58 6.72 -2.90 8.74
CA VAL A 58 7.44 -1.63 8.63
C VAL A 58 8.20 -1.49 9.93
N ARG A 59 9.54 -1.68 9.87
CA ARG A 59 10.43 -1.38 10.98
C ARG A 59 10.11 0.05 11.39
N LYS A 60 9.45 0.24 12.54
CA LYS A 60 9.37 1.54 13.20
C LYS A 60 10.80 2.06 13.24
N ARG A 61 11.06 3.14 12.53
CA ARG A 61 12.36 3.83 12.53
C ARG A 61 12.74 4.05 14.00
N PRO A 62 13.89 3.55 14.48
CA PRO A 62 14.34 3.94 15.81
C PRO A 62 14.58 5.45 15.75
N ARG A 63 13.83 6.21 16.55
CA ARG A 63 14.25 7.57 16.92
C ARG A 63 15.48 7.37 17.80
N GLY A 64 16.66 7.56 17.21
CA GLY A 64 17.86 7.94 17.93
C GLY A 64 17.79 9.43 18.28
#